data_AF-A0A0G1QVQ6-F1
#
_entry.id   AF-A0A0G1QVQ6-F1
#
_cell.length_a   1.000
_cell.length_b   1.000
_cell.length_c   1.000
_cell.angle_alpha   90.00
_cell.angle_beta   90.00
_cell.angle_gamma   90.00
#
_symmetry.space_group_name_H-M   'P 1'
#
loop_
_entity.id
_entity.type
_entity.pdbx_description
1 polymer ?
#
loop_
_entity_poly.entity_id
_entity_poly.type
_entity_poly.pdbx_seq_one_letter_code
_entity_poly.pdbx_strand_id
1 'polypeptide(L)'
;MNYIIRNKSVITSKENLEPLYTFKNFPVFFGCVDHDSREDVRADMSFAICPETGVIQIDKLLPLEVLYQAQHMDGTGPTWQAFYKDFTKYIAKQSPKKILEIGGGKGTLGEV
;
A
#
# COMPACT_ATOMS: atom_id res chain seq x y z
N MET A 1 2.21 20.47 -4.27
CA MET A 1 2.26 19.17 -3.56
C MET A 1 3.63 19.05 -2.91
N ASN A 2 3.71 18.89 -1.60
CA ASN A 2 4.99 18.74 -0.89
C ASN A 2 5.31 17.25 -0.78
N TYR A 3 6.09 16.70 -1.71
CA TYR A 3 6.43 15.28 -1.71
C TYR A 3 7.39 14.92 -0.57
N ILE A 4 7.24 13.72 -0.02
CA ILE A 4 8.23 13.08 0.84
C ILE A 4 9.16 12.27 -0.06
N ILE A 5 10.43 12.68 -0.14
CA ILE A 5 11.43 12.05 -1.02
C ILE A 5 11.97 10.78 -0.38
N ARG A 6 11.99 9.69 -1.16
CA ARG A 6 12.51 8.36 -0.77
C ARG A 6 13.59 7.91 -1.74
N ASN A 7 14.72 8.62 -1.72
CA ASN A 7 15.90 8.32 -2.54
C ASN A 7 16.75 7.15 -2.01
N LYS A 8 16.34 6.51 -0.91
CA LYS A 8 17.00 5.34 -0.31
C LYS A 8 16.18 4.07 -0.49
N SER A 9 16.87 2.97 -0.74
CA SER A 9 16.28 1.62 -0.72
C SER A 9 15.62 1.34 0.64
N VAL A 10 14.39 0.86 0.60
CA VAL A 10 13.64 0.46 1.82
C VAL A 10 14.23 -0.75 2.55
N ILE A 11 15.10 -1.50 1.88
CA ILE A 11 15.75 -2.68 2.45
C ILE A 11 17.19 -2.36 2.88
N THR A 12 17.98 -1.74 2.00
CA THR A 12 19.42 -1.56 2.24
C THR A 12 19.80 -0.19 2.77
N SER A 13 18.86 0.77 2.78
CA SER A 13 19.09 2.18 3.12
C SER A 13 20.13 2.91 2.25
N LYS A 14 20.61 2.29 1.17
CA LYS A 14 21.55 2.90 0.22
C LYS A 14 20.82 3.84 -0.75
N GLU A 15 21.52 4.90 -1.15
CA GLU A 15 21.07 5.86 -2.18
C GLU A 15 21.53 5.42 -3.58
N ASN A 16 21.08 4.23 -4.01
CA ASN A 16 21.45 3.64 -5.31
C ASN A 16 20.23 3.21 -6.13
N LEU A 17 19.09 3.88 -5.92
CA LEU A 17 17.87 3.59 -6.66
C LEU A 17 18.00 4.05 -8.12
N GLU A 18 17.57 3.19 -9.04
CA GLU A 18 17.49 3.51 -10.46
C GLU A 18 16.03 3.81 -10.85
N PRO A 19 15.75 4.90 -11.59
CA PRO A 19 14.40 5.18 -12.08
C PRO A 19 13.88 4.04 -12.96
N LEU A 20 12.64 3.62 -12.73
CA LEU A 20 12.02 2.55 -13.51
C LEU A 20 10.92 3.10 -14.43
N TYR A 21 9.92 3.78 -13.85
CA TYR A 21 8.82 4.35 -14.62
C TYR A 21 8.10 5.46 -13.86
N THR A 22 7.44 6.37 -14.58
CA THR A 22 6.59 7.40 -13.97
C THR A 22 5.26 7.50 -14.69
N PHE A 23 4.16 7.29 -13.98
CA PHE A 23 2.83 7.71 -14.45
C PHE A 23 2.68 9.21 -14.18
N LYS A 24 2.43 9.98 -15.23
CA LYS A 24 2.25 11.43 -15.15
C LYS A 24 0.80 11.78 -14.82
N ASN A 25 0.61 12.77 -13.94
CA ASN A 25 -0.71 13.28 -13.56
C ASN A 25 -1.72 12.17 -13.16
N PHE A 26 -1.26 11.20 -12.37
CA PHE A 26 -2.04 10.06 -11.91
C PHE A 26 -3.03 10.47 -10.80
N PRO A 27 -4.29 10.01 -10.82
CA PRO A 27 -5.26 10.30 -9.76
C PRO A 27 -4.77 9.80 -8.40
N VAL A 28 -4.84 10.66 -7.38
CA VAL A 28 -4.36 10.35 -6.04
C VAL A 28 -5.33 9.46 -5.27
N PHE A 29 -6.63 9.72 -5.41
CA PHE A 29 -7.66 8.99 -4.68
C PHE A 29 -8.07 7.73 -5.43
N PHE A 30 -8.08 6.59 -4.75
CA PHE A 30 -8.37 5.27 -5.34
C PHE A 30 -9.81 4.81 -5.01
N GLY A 31 -10.78 5.72 -5.12
CA GLY A 31 -12.19 5.46 -4.85
C GLY A 31 -13.13 6.14 -5.84
N CYS A 32 -14.44 5.96 -5.64
CA CYS A 32 -15.46 6.69 -6.39
C CYS A 32 -15.63 8.09 -5.81
N VAL A 33 -15.87 9.06 -6.69
CA VAL A 33 -16.10 10.47 -6.35
C VAL A 33 -17.40 10.93 -6.98
N ASP A 34 -18.09 11.86 -6.31
CA ASP A 34 -19.32 12.47 -6.82
C ASP A 34 -19.05 13.76 -7.61
N HIS A 35 -17.81 14.27 -7.54
CA HIS A 35 -17.34 15.43 -8.30
C HIS A 35 -16.81 15.03 -9.68
N ASP A 36 -16.59 16.01 -10.55
CA ASP A 36 -16.09 15.76 -11.91
C ASP A 36 -14.59 15.41 -11.90
N SER A 37 -14.16 14.46 -12.73
CA SER A 37 -12.75 14.04 -12.85
C SER A 37 -11.71 15.16 -13.09
N ARG A 38 -12.15 16.34 -13.53
CA ARG A 38 -11.34 17.57 -13.66
C ARG A 38 -10.92 18.15 -12.30
N GLU A 39 -11.68 17.86 -11.26
CA GLU A 39 -11.45 18.28 -9.88
C GLU A 39 -10.58 17.28 -9.10
N ASP A 40 -10.24 16.14 -9.72
CA ASP A 40 -9.37 15.14 -9.10
C ASP A 40 -8.00 15.71 -8.77
N VAL A 41 -7.56 15.47 -7.54
CA VAL A 41 -6.16 15.68 -7.16
C VAL A 41 -5.30 14.68 -7.92
N ARG A 42 -4.33 15.19 -8.68
CA ARG A 42 -3.40 14.41 -9.50
C ARG A 42 -1.96 14.69 -9.11
N ALA A 43 -1.13 13.65 -9.20
CA ALA A 43 0.29 13.71 -8.91
C ALA A 43 1.07 12.72 -9.78
N ASP A 44 2.37 12.95 -9.95
CA ASP A 44 3.23 11.97 -10.61
C ASP A 44 3.46 10.78 -9.68
N MET A 45 3.15 9.57 -10.16
CA MET A 45 3.47 8.32 -9.45
C MET A 45 4.75 7.76 -10.06
N SER A 46 5.86 7.95 -9.36
CA SER A 46 7.21 7.59 -9.81
C SER A 46 7.73 6.36 -9.07
N PHE A 47 8.24 5.40 -9.83
CA PHE A 47 8.79 4.14 -9.34
C PHE A 47 10.28 4.05 -9.63
N ALA A 48 11.02 3.54 -8.66
CA ALA A 48 12.44 3.23 -8.77
C ALA A 48 12.71 1.80 -8.29
N ILE A 49 13.80 1.21 -8.77
CA ILE A 49 14.25 -0.14 -8.39
C ILE A 49 15.59 -0.07 -7.68
N CYS A 50 15.76 -0.87 -6.63
CA CYS A 50 17.07 -1.10 -6.03
C CYS A 50 17.77 -2.25 -6.80
N PRO A 51 18.87 -2.00 -7.53
CA PRO A 51 19.50 -3.03 -8.38
C PRO A 51 20.14 -4.16 -7.55
N GLU A 52 20.48 -3.91 -6.28
CA GLU A 52 21.04 -4.92 -5.39
C GLU A 52 20.00 -5.95 -4.90
N THR A 53 18.75 -5.53 -4.71
CA THR A 53 17.70 -6.38 -4.11
C THR A 53 16.55 -6.71 -5.05
N GLY A 54 16.42 -5.99 -6.16
CA GLY A 54 15.27 -6.06 -7.06
C GLY A 54 13.99 -5.42 -6.53
N VAL A 55 14.00 -4.79 -5.35
CA VAL A 55 12.81 -4.16 -4.77
C VAL A 55 12.43 -2.92 -5.57
N ILE A 56 11.18 -2.87 -6.01
CA ILE A 56 10.55 -1.70 -6.64
C ILE A 56 9.80 -0.92 -5.55
N GLN A 57 10.00 0.39 -5.53
CA GLN A 57 9.35 1.29 -4.58
C GLN A 57 8.94 2.60 -5.25
N ILE A 58 7.98 3.30 -4.65
CA ILE A 58 7.69 4.70 -5.00
C ILE A 58 8.78 5.58 -4.36
N ASP A 59 9.41 6.43 -5.16
CA ASP A 59 10.54 7.30 -4.75
C ASP A 59 10.08 8.72 -4.32
N LYS A 60 8.82 9.06 -4.57
CA LYS A 60 8.16 10.31 -4.15
C LYS A 60 6.79 10.00 -3.57
N LEU A 61 6.66 10.04 -2.25
CA LEU A 61 5.37 9.83 -1.59
C LEU A 61 4.59 11.14 -1.48
N LEU A 62 3.27 11.01 -1.51
CA LEU A 62 2.35 12.06 -1.10
C LEU A 62 2.35 12.21 0.43
N PRO A 63 2.01 13.39 0.95
CA PRO A 63 1.75 13.55 2.38
C PRO A 63 0.67 12.59 2.86
N LEU A 64 0.81 12.08 4.09
CA LEU A 64 -0.09 11.06 4.64
C LEU A 64 -1.52 11.59 4.79
N GLU A 65 -1.68 12.86 5.14
CA GLU A 65 -2.96 13.54 5.24
C GLU A 65 -3.72 13.62 3.91
N VAL A 66 -3.00 13.60 2.79
CA VAL A 66 -3.60 13.53 1.44
C VAL A 66 -3.97 12.08 1.10
N LEU A 67 -3.08 11.14 1.36
CA LEU A 67 -3.28 9.73 1.02
C LEU A 67 -4.40 9.07 1.83
N TYR A 68 -4.46 9.39 3.12
CA TYR A 68 -5.41 8.81 4.09
C TYR A 68 -6.60 9.72 4.39
N GLN A 69 -6.93 10.65 3.50
CA GLN A 69 -8.09 11.53 3.65
C GLN A 69 -9.44 10.78 3.77
N ALA A 70 -9.50 9.53 3.31
CA ALA A 70 -10.67 8.66 3.45
C ALA A 70 -10.27 7.19 3.68
N GLN A 71 -11.18 6.42 4.28
CA GLN A 71 -10.96 5.01 4.58
C GLN A 71 -10.78 4.20 3.28
N HIS A 72 -9.85 3.25 3.33
CA HIS A 72 -9.55 2.35 2.23
C HIS A 72 -10.52 1.16 2.23
N MET A 73 -10.95 0.75 1.03
CA MET A 73 -11.93 -0.33 0.83
C MET A 73 -11.39 -1.68 1.32
N ASP A 74 -12.23 -2.43 2.04
CA ASP A 74 -11.92 -3.80 2.48
C ASP A 74 -12.32 -4.84 1.44
N GLY A 75 -11.52 -5.89 1.30
CA GLY A 75 -11.85 -7.05 0.48
C GLY A 75 -13.19 -7.69 0.91
N THR A 76 -14.09 -7.94 -0.06
CA THR A 76 -15.39 -8.57 0.18
C THR A 76 -15.65 -9.74 -0.77
N GLY A 77 -16.46 -10.69 -0.33
CA GLY A 77 -16.89 -11.84 -1.13
C GLY A 77 -16.21 -13.17 -0.75
N PRO A 78 -16.65 -14.27 -1.39
CA PRO A 78 -16.29 -15.63 -1.00
C PRO A 78 -14.78 -15.92 -1.15
N THR A 79 -14.11 -15.30 -2.12
CA THR A 79 -12.67 -15.44 -2.31
C THR A 79 -11.89 -14.91 -1.11
N TRP A 80 -12.26 -13.73 -0.59
CA TRP A 80 -11.63 -13.15 0.59
C TRP A 80 -11.92 -13.97 1.84
N GLN A 81 -13.15 -14.46 2.01
CA GLN A 81 -13.51 -15.36 3.11
C GLN A 81 -12.70 -16.66 3.11
N ALA A 82 -12.52 -17.27 1.93
CA ALA A 82 -11.68 -18.47 1.79
C ALA A 82 -10.22 -18.17 2.14
N PHE A 83 -9.68 -17.04 1.67
CA PHE A 83 -8.34 -16.58 2.01
C PHE A 83 -8.16 -16.43 3.52
N TYR A 84 -9.06 -15.71 4.22
CA TYR A 84 -8.95 -15.52 5.67
C TYR A 84 -8.96 -16.85 6.42
N LYS A 85 -9.86 -17.76 6.05
CA LYS A 85 -9.94 -19.10 6.65
C LYS A 85 -8.66 -19.89 6.48
N ASP A 86 -8.09 -19.93 5.28
CA ASP A 86 -6.89 -20.71 5.01
C ASP A 86 -5.64 -20.07 5.61
N PHE A 87 -5.58 -18.73 5.65
CA PHE A 87 -4.51 -18.00 6.31
C PHE A 87 -4.52 -18.21 7.83
N THR A 88 -5.69 -18.14 8.50
CA THR A 88 -5.77 -18.43 9.94
C THR A 88 -5.35 -19.86 10.25
N LYS A 89 -5.78 -20.85 9.45
CA LYS A 89 -5.31 -22.24 9.62
C LYS A 89 -3.79 -22.36 9.50
N TYR A 90 -3.18 -21.61 8.57
CA TYR A 90 -1.73 -21.59 8.40
C TYR A 90 -1.04 -21.00 9.64
N ILE A 91 -1.54 -19.89 10.17
CA ILE A 91 -1.02 -19.26 11.40
C ILE A 91 -1.18 -20.20 12.60
N ALA A 92 -2.35 -20.85 12.76
CA ALA A 92 -2.65 -21.75 13.87
C ALA A 92 -1.66 -22.94 13.94
N LYS A 93 -1.15 -23.42 12.79
CA LYS A 93 -0.11 -24.46 12.76
C LYS A 93 1.19 -24.05 13.46
N GLN A 94 1.46 -22.75 13.60
CA GLN A 94 2.63 -22.24 14.31
C GLN A 94 2.43 -22.22 15.84
N SER A 95 1.24 -22.58 16.32
CA SER A 95 0.87 -22.57 17.75
C SER A 95 1.22 -21.24 18.46
N PRO A 96 0.82 -20.07 17.90
CA PRO A 96 1.15 -18.79 18.49
C PRO A 96 0.47 -18.61 19.85
N LYS A 97 1.15 -17.99 20.80
CA LYS A 97 0.57 -17.68 22.13
C LYS A 97 -0.18 -16.35 22.15
N LYS A 98 0.21 -15.41 21.29
CA LYS A 98 -0.36 -14.07 21.15
C LYS A 98 -0.21 -13.65 19.69
N ILE A 99 -1.22 -12.95 19.16
CA ILE A 99 -1.24 -12.46 17.79
C ILE A 99 -1.46 -10.94 17.84
N LEU A 100 -0.69 -10.20 17.05
CA LEU A 100 -0.85 -8.76 16.81
C LEU A 100 -0.97 -8.56 15.30
N GLU A 101 -2.05 -7.92 14.87
CA GLU A 101 -2.29 -7.58 13.46
C GLU A 101 -2.05 -6.08 13.24
N ILE A 102 -1.25 -5.74 12.23
CA ILE A 102 -1.01 -4.36 11.80
C ILE A 102 -1.79 -4.14 10.51
N GLY A 103 -2.68 -3.14 10.50
CA GLY A 103 -3.50 -2.82 9.32
C GLY A 103 -4.68 -3.76 9.11
N GLY A 104 -5.30 -4.28 10.18
CA GLY A 104 -6.33 -5.32 10.12
C GLY A 104 -7.69 -4.92 9.51
N GLY A 105 -7.88 -3.67 9.08
CA GLY A 105 -9.12 -3.21 8.45
C GLY A 105 -10.36 -3.55 9.29
N LYS A 106 -11.29 -4.33 8.72
CA LYS A 106 -12.48 -4.87 9.40
C LYS A 106 -12.23 -5.85 10.56
N GLY A 107 -10.99 -6.29 10.78
CA GLY A 107 -10.63 -7.19 11.88
C GLY A 107 -11.02 -8.66 11.66
N THR A 108 -11.49 -9.02 10.46
CA THR A 108 -11.96 -10.37 10.13
C THR A 108 -10.97 -11.48 10.47
N LEU A 109 -9.66 -11.24 10.36
CA LEU A 109 -8.63 -12.22 10.70
C LEU A 109 -8.49 -12.46 12.21
N GLY A 110 -8.75 -11.43 13.03
CA GLY A 110 -8.69 -11.52 14.49
C GLY A 110 -9.90 -12.17 15.13
N GLU A 111 -11.00 -12.35 14.39
CA GLU A 111 -12.21 -13.03 14.86
C GLU A 111 -12.13 -14.57 14.78
N VAL A 112 -11.14 -15.10 14.06
CA VAL A 112 -11.03 -16.54 13.70
C VAL A 112 -10.22 -17.34 14.73
#